data_AF-A0A413T6H4-F1
#
_entry.id   AF-A0A413T6H4-F1
#
_cell.length_a   1.000
_cell.length_b   1.000
_cell.length_c   1.000
_cell.angle_alpha   90.00
_cell.angle_beta   90.00
_cell.angle_gamma   90.00
#
_symmetry.space_group_name_H-M   'P 1'
#
loop_
_entity.id
_entity.type
_entity.pdbx_description
1 polymer ?
#
loop_
_entity_poly.entity_id
_entity_poly.type
_entity_poly.pdbx_seq_one_letter_code
_entity_poly.pdbx_strand_id
1 'polypeptide(L)'
;MGIWLKFCNIVKNAGYKVGVYSNYYWWTNRLTDSRFDNWGKWVARYNNTSEYNKEYDIWQYTESGTVDGVGSGMDVNILLSRPCSITGHQYEFYQLVSKSTTTINGKATYKCKTCGHIKTTDIAKISQITISKTKYEHTGKAFKPTVTVKDSNGQVISTQNYDIIYSSNKKVGNGTVKIVFKGNYSGTITKIFKIVPKKVSLTKATNIKGKKVKLGWKKVSGISGYEIQYGTNKSFKKAKTTTAKSSLKTKTIKKLKNKKKYYFRMRAYKKVSGTKVYGVYSSKKTVKITK
;
A
#
# COMPACT_ATOMS: atom_id res chain seq x y z
N MET A 1 -1.34 -36.69 0.55
CA MET A 1 -0.47 -36.33 -0.59
C MET A 1 -0.22 -37.61 -1.39
N GLY A 2 -0.55 -37.63 -2.68
CA GLY A 2 -0.44 -38.85 -3.49
C GLY A 2 0.97 -39.42 -3.55
N ILE A 3 1.11 -40.75 -3.61
CA ILE A 3 2.39 -41.46 -3.56
C ILE A 3 3.40 -40.98 -4.63
N TRP A 4 2.91 -40.68 -5.84
CA TRP A 4 3.68 -40.18 -6.98
C TRP A 4 4.25 -38.77 -6.74
N LEU A 5 3.47 -37.88 -6.13
CA LEU A 5 3.92 -36.51 -5.87
C LEU A 5 5.04 -36.50 -4.83
N LYS A 6 4.99 -37.43 -3.87
CA LYS A 6 6.08 -37.62 -2.90
C LYS A 6 7.35 -38.11 -3.61
N PHE A 7 7.24 -39.09 -4.50
CA PHE A 7 8.36 -39.58 -5.31
C PHE A 7 9.00 -38.47 -6.15
N CYS A 8 8.21 -37.74 -6.94
CA CYS A 8 8.73 -36.69 -7.82
C CYS A 8 9.45 -35.59 -7.02
N ASN A 9 8.91 -35.21 -5.86
CA ASN A 9 9.58 -34.23 -5.00
C ASN A 9 10.90 -34.75 -4.42
N ILE A 10 10.99 -36.03 -4.02
CA ILE A 10 12.23 -36.62 -3.50
C ILE A 10 13.33 -36.59 -4.59
N VAL A 11 13.01 -37.08 -5.79
CA VAL A 11 13.95 -37.13 -6.91
C VAL A 11 14.43 -35.73 -7.30
N LYS A 12 13.50 -34.77 -7.39
CA LYS A 12 13.82 -33.37 -7.66
C LYS A 12 14.69 -32.74 -6.57
N ASN A 13 14.38 -32.98 -5.30
CA ASN A 13 15.13 -32.43 -4.17
C ASN A 13 16.56 -33.01 -4.09
N ALA A 14 16.79 -34.18 -4.67
CA ALA A 14 18.12 -34.77 -4.84
C ALA A 14 18.87 -34.21 -6.07
N GLY A 15 18.31 -33.25 -6.80
CA GLY A 15 18.96 -32.58 -7.94
C GLY A 15 18.69 -33.21 -9.31
N TYR A 16 17.86 -34.24 -9.39
CA TYR A 16 17.58 -34.94 -10.64
C TYR A 16 16.35 -34.39 -11.36
N LYS A 17 16.37 -34.48 -12.69
CA LYS A 17 15.16 -34.28 -13.51
C LYS A 17 14.24 -35.49 -13.33
N VAL A 18 12.94 -35.23 -13.21
CA VAL A 18 11.95 -36.29 -12.98
C VAL A 18 10.72 -36.07 -13.85
N GLY A 19 10.20 -37.17 -14.38
CA GLY A 19 8.97 -37.21 -15.15
C GLY A 19 8.14 -38.44 -14.78
N VAL A 20 6.91 -38.45 -15.26
CA VAL A 20 5.96 -39.54 -15.11
C VAL A 20 5.72 -40.16 -16.48
N TYR A 21 5.83 -41.48 -16.55
CA TYR A 21 5.39 -42.27 -17.69
C TYR A 21 3.95 -42.76 -17.44
N SER A 22 3.09 -42.65 -18.45
CA SER A 22 1.78 -43.30 -18.45
C SER A 22 1.21 -43.41 -19.85
N ASN A 23 0.25 -44.31 -20.04
CA ASN A 23 -0.45 -44.44 -21.31
C ASN A 23 -1.47 -43.31 -21.51
N TYR A 24 -1.89 -43.12 -22.75
CA TYR A 24 -2.89 -42.13 -23.16
C TYR A 24 -4.12 -42.15 -22.26
N TYR A 25 -4.73 -43.32 -22.02
CA TYR A 25 -5.95 -43.42 -21.20
C TYR A 25 -5.78 -42.81 -19.81
N TRP A 26 -4.67 -43.08 -19.13
CA TRP A 26 -4.39 -42.52 -17.80
C TRP A 26 -4.18 -41.02 -17.86
N TRP A 27 -3.41 -40.53 -18.83
CA TRP A 27 -3.18 -39.09 -19.01
C TRP A 27 -4.47 -38.31 -19.29
N THR A 28 -5.43 -38.90 -19.99
CA THR A 28 -6.70 -38.26 -20.34
C THR A 28 -7.78 -38.43 -19.28
N ASN A 29 -7.78 -39.52 -18.49
CA ASN A 29 -8.90 -39.89 -17.62
C ASN A 29 -8.57 -39.98 -16.12
N ARG A 30 -7.29 -39.99 -15.72
CA ARG A 30 -6.87 -40.25 -14.33
C ARG A 30 -5.83 -39.24 -13.82
N LEU A 31 -4.88 -38.84 -14.66
CA LEU A 31 -3.80 -37.91 -14.36
C LEU A 31 -4.11 -36.49 -14.87
N THR A 32 -5.35 -36.04 -14.67
CA THR A 32 -5.88 -34.81 -15.29
C THR A 32 -5.63 -33.54 -14.47
N ASP A 33 -5.29 -33.69 -13.18
CA ASP A 33 -5.06 -32.61 -12.25
C ASP A 33 -3.86 -31.74 -12.66
N SER A 34 -4.02 -30.41 -12.60
CA SER A 34 -2.98 -29.45 -12.97
C SER A 34 -1.63 -29.62 -12.25
N ARG A 35 -1.59 -30.31 -11.11
CA ARG A 35 -0.34 -30.62 -10.41
C ARG A 35 0.64 -31.45 -11.26
N PHE A 36 0.13 -32.25 -12.20
CA PHE A 36 0.95 -33.07 -13.11
C PHE A 36 1.64 -32.24 -14.20
N ASP A 37 1.20 -31.00 -14.44
CA ASP A 37 1.81 -30.11 -15.43
C ASP A 37 3.18 -29.57 -14.98
N ASN A 38 3.60 -29.85 -13.73
CA ASN A 38 4.89 -29.43 -13.19
C ASN A 38 6.03 -30.44 -13.40
N TRP A 39 5.76 -31.58 -14.04
CA TRP A 39 6.71 -32.69 -14.17
C TRP A 39 6.87 -33.09 -15.63
N GLY A 40 7.98 -33.76 -15.95
CA GLY A 40 8.13 -34.35 -17.27
C GLY A 40 7.04 -35.36 -17.56
N LYS A 41 6.55 -35.40 -18.80
CA LYS A 41 5.52 -36.35 -19.22
C LYS A 41 6.02 -37.19 -20.39
N TRP A 42 6.02 -38.48 -20.16
CA TRP A 42 6.21 -39.49 -21.17
C TRP A 42 4.87 -40.18 -21.42
N VAL A 43 4.33 -39.95 -22.61
CA VAL A 43 3.00 -40.43 -23.01
C VAL A 43 3.18 -41.64 -23.90
N ALA A 44 2.63 -42.78 -23.49
CA ALA A 44 2.54 -43.95 -24.36
C ALA A 44 1.23 -43.97 -25.13
N ARG A 45 1.35 -44.00 -26.46
CA ARG A 45 0.23 -44.24 -27.35
C ARG A 45 0.72 -44.81 -28.67
N TYR A 46 0.41 -46.08 -28.91
CA TYR A 46 0.81 -46.76 -30.12
C TYR A 46 -0.13 -46.41 -31.27
N ASN A 47 0.19 -45.35 -32.01
CA ASN A 47 -0.63 -44.82 -33.09
C ASN A 47 0.23 -43.93 -34.01
N ASN A 48 -0.31 -43.50 -35.16
CA ASN A 48 0.38 -42.59 -36.08
C ASN A 48 0.47 -41.15 -35.55
N THR A 49 -0.36 -40.78 -34.59
CA THR A 49 -0.26 -39.52 -33.85
C THR A 49 -0.55 -39.75 -32.37
N SER A 50 0.01 -38.93 -31.49
CA SER A 50 -0.27 -39.01 -30.05
C SER A 50 -1.73 -38.65 -29.72
N GLU A 51 -2.31 -37.69 -30.45
CA GLU A 51 -3.59 -37.01 -30.17
C GLU A 51 -3.75 -36.48 -28.73
N TYR A 52 -2.73 -36.61 -27.88
CA TYR A 52 -2.71 -36.03 -26.56
C TYR A 52 -2.61 -34.51 -26.70
N ASN A 53 -3.62 -33.83 -26.18
CA ASN A 53 -3.85 -32.40 -26.43
C ASN A 53 -3.23 -31.47 -25.36
N LYS A 54 -2.43 -32.02 -24.44
CA LYS A 54 -1.63 -31.25 -23.47
C LYS A 54 -0.15 -31.38 -23.79
N GLU A 55 0.68 -30.55 -23.16
CA GLU A 55 2.14 -30.63 -23.26
C GLU A 55 2.68 -31.94 -22.69
N TYR A 56 3.69 -32.51 -23.37
CA TYR A 56 4.44 -33.69 -22.99
C TYR A 56 5.84 -33.64 -23.64
N ASP A 57 6.76 -34.47 -23.16
CA ASP A 57 8.17 -34.41 -23.57
C ASP A 57 8.59 -35.58 -24.45
N ILE A 58 8.04 -36.76 -24.16
CA ILE A 58 8.38 -37.99 -24.86
C ILE A 58 7.08 -38.67 -25.28
N TRP A 59 7.02 -39.04 -26.56
CA TRP A 59 5.99 -39.93 -27.07
C TRP A 59 6.55 -41.33 -27.24
N GLN A 60 6.02 -42.35 -26.57
CA GLN A 60 6.23 -43.73 -27.00
C GLN A 60 5.16 -44.09 -28.03
N TYR A 61 5.57 -44.27 -29.28
CA TYR A 61 4.65 -44.46 -30.41
C TYR A 61 4.54 -45.92 -30.86
N THR A 62 5.40 -46.81 -30.35
CA THR A 62 5.32 -48.25 -30.60
C THR A 62 6.08 -49.04 -29.53
N GLU A 63 5.64 -50.27 -29.27
CA GLU A 63 6.36 -51.29 -28.49
C GLU A 63 7.00 -52.38 -29.37
N SER A 64 6.77 -52.32 -30.68
CA SER A 64 7.19 -53.34 -31.65
C SER A 64 8.12 -52.79 -32.72
N GLY A 65 8.80 -51.69 -32.43
CA GLY A 65 9.73 -51.07 -33.38
C GLY A 65 10.98 -51.91 -33.63
N THR A 66 11.70 -51.55 -34.68
CA THR A 66 13.02 -52.11 -35.02
C THR A 66 14.07 -51.02 -34.92
N VAL A 67 15.17 -51.32 -34.23
CA VAL A 67 16.30 -50.40 -34.05
C VAL A 67 17.56 -51.10 -34.54
N ASP A 68 18.24 -50.49 -35.50
CA ASP A 68 19.50 -51.00 -36.05
C ASP A 68 20.52 -51.22 -34.93
N GLY A 69 21.13 -52.40 -34.92
CA GLY A 69 22.09 -52.80 -33.88
C GLY A 69 21.47 -53.35 -32.59
N VAL A 70 20.14 -53.38 -32.45
CA VAL A 70 19.45 -53.96 -31.28
C VAL A 70 18.51 -55.10 -31.68
N GLY A 71 17.67 -54.88 -32.71
CA GLY A 71 16.67 -55.86 -33.17
C GLY A 71 15.24 -55.32 -33.15
N SER A 72 14.27 -56.22 -33.33
CA SER A 72 12.82 -55.94 -33.35
C SER A 72 12.16 -56.14 -31.99
N GLY A 73 10.94 -55.61 -31.82
CA GLY A 73 10.16 -55.75 -30.58
C GLY A 73 10.50 -54.69 -29.53
N MET A 74 10.98 -53.53 -29.99
CA MET A 74 11.50 -52.48 -29.13
C MET A 74 10.47 -51.37 -28.91
N ASP A 75 10.46 -50.83 -27.69
CA ASP A 75 9.82 -49.57 -27.36
C ASP A 75 10.54 -48.40 -28.05
N VAL A 76 9.86 -47.72 -28.97
CA VAL A 76 10.44 -46.58 -29.70
C VAL A 76 9.73 -45.29 -29.37
N ASN A 77 10.54 -44.26 -29.15
CA ASN A 77 10.14 -43.00 -28.56
C ASN A 77 10.57 -41.80 -29.42
N ILE A 78 9.77 -40.75 -29.42
CA ILE A 78 10.12 -39.45 -29.96
C ILE A 78 10.29 -38.48 -28.79
N LEU A 79 11.51 -37.97 -28.60
CA LEU A 79 11.78 -36.82 -27.75
C LEU A 79 11.38 -35.55 -28.50
N LEU A 80 10.43 -34.80 -27.97
CA LEU A 80 9.97 -33.56 -28.62
C LEU A 80 11.01 -32.45 -28.46
N SER A 81 11.18 -31.60 -29.48
CA SER A 81 12.21 -30.55 -29.54
C SER A 81 11.98 -29.35 -28.60
N ARG A 82 10.85 -29.31 -27.88
CA ARG A 82 10.46 -28.20 -26.99
C ARG A 82 10.03 -28.67 -25.57
N PRO A 83 10.76 -29.56 -24.88
CA PRO A 83 10.31 -30.11 -23.61
C PRO A 83 10.58 -29.12 -22.46
N CYS A 84 9.58 -28.32 -22.08
CA CYS A 84 9.75 -27.35 -20.99
C CYS A 84 9.94 -28.02 -19.63
N SER A 85 9.64 -29.31 -19.49
CA SER A 85 9.91 -30.05 -18.26
C SER A 85 11.40 -30.28 -18.01
N ILE A 86 12.21 -30.27 -19.07
CA ILE A 86 13.65 -30.51 -19.01
C ILE A 86 14.43 -29.20 -18.87
N THR A 87 14.00 -28.13 -19.55
CA THR A 87 14.66 -26.82 -19.54
C THR A 87 14.08 -25.85 -18.52
N GLY A 88 12.92 -26.19 -17.93
CA GLY A 88 12.10 -25.29 -17.15
C GLY A 88 11.29 -24.33 -18.04
N HIS A 89 10.09 -24.00 -17.59
CA HIS A 89 9.26 -23.01 -18.28
C HIS A 89 9.84 -21.60 -18.14
N GLN A 90 9.97 -20.91 -19.27
CA GLN A 90 10.31 -19.50 -19.33
C GLN A 90 9.04 -18.69 -19.61
N TYR A 91 8.45 -18.17 -18.54
CA TYR A 91 7.17 -17.47 -18.57
C TYR A 91 7.34 -15.98 -18.88
N GLU A 92 6.48 -15.45 -19.74
CA GLU A 92 6.28 -14.01 -19.91
C GLU A 92 4.83 -13.62 -19.61
N PHE A 93 4.63 -12.34 -19.25
CA PHE A 93 3.28 -11.83 -19.00
C PHE A 93 2.41 -12.02 -20.23
N TYR A 94 1.23 -12.62 -20.04
CA TYR A 94 0.29 -12.86 -21.12
C TYR A 94 -0.89 -11.89 -21.04
N GLN A 95 -1.67 -11.97 -19.97
CA GLN A 95 -2.80 -11.05 -19.77
C GLN A 95 -3.19 -10.92 -18.31
N LEU A 96 -3.84 -9.81 -18.00
CA LEU A 96 -4.49 -9.58 -16.71
C LEU A 96 -5.90 -10.17 -16.76
N VAL A 97 -6.18 -11.14 -15.89
CA VAL A 97 -7.50 -11.79 -15.79
C VAL A 97 -8.45 -10.94 -14.95
N SER A 98 -7.95 -10.43 -13.82
CA SER A 98 -8.71 -9.53 -12.95
C SER A 98 -7.79 -8.60 -12.18
N LYS A 99 -8.24 -7.35 -11.98
CA LYS A 99 -7.51 -6.36 -11.20
C LYS A 99 -7.67 -6.61 -9.70
N SER A 100 -6.58 -6.41 -8.96
CA SER A 100 -6.58 -6.42 -7.50
C SER A 100 -7.21 -5.13 -6.95
N THR A 101 -7.99 -5.25 -5.87
CA THR A 101 -8.65 -4.13 -5.19
C THR A 101 -8.30 -4.13 -3.69
N THR A 102 -8.98 -3.29 -2.89
CA THR A 102 -8.84 -3.32 -1.42
C THR A 102 -9.55 -4.49 -0.75
N THR A 103 -10.41 -5.22 -1.47
CA THR A 103 -11.23 -6.30 -0.91
C THR A 103 -10.91 -7.66 -1.51
N ILE A 104 -10.52 -7.69 -2.78
CA ILE A 104 -10.29 -8.93 -3.53
C ILE A 104 -8.89 -8.97 -4.15
N ASN A 105 -8.33 -10.17 -4.23
CA ASN A 105 -7.11 -10.42 -5.00
C ASN A 105 -7.43 -10.33 -6.50
N GLY A 106 -6.44 -9.88 -7.27
CA GLY A 106 -6.46 -9.96 -8.73
C GLY A 106 -5.85 -11.27 -9.22
N LYS A 107 -5.86 -11.48 -10.53
CA LYS A 107 -5.23 -12.63 -11.19
C LYS A 107 -4.57 -12.20 -12.49
N ALA A 108 -3.39 -12.73 -12.76
CA ALA A 108 -2.70 -12.59 -14.05
C ALA A 108 -2.27 -13.96 -14.56
N THR A 109 -2.20 -14.08 -15.89
CA THR A 109 -1.65 -15.26 -16.55
C THR A 109 -0.34 -14.94 -17.23
N TYR A 110 0.50 -15.96 -17.29
CA TYR A 110 1.80 -15.93 -17.94
C TYR A 110 1.89 -17.09 -18.91
N LYS A 111 2.42 -16.83 -20.10
CA LYS A 111 2.56 -17.83 -21.16
C LYS A 111 4.02 -18.23 -21.29
N CYS A 112 4.27 -19.53 -21.35
CA CYS A 112 5.61 -20.03 -21.63
C CYS A 112 5.96 -19.73 -23.09
N LYS A 113 7.11 -19.09 -23.31
CA LYS A 113 7.60 -18.74 -24.66
C LYS A 113 7.80 -19.96 -25.57
N THR A 114 8.12 -21.10 -24.97
CA THR A 114 8.54 -22.30 -25.70
C THR A 114 7.35 -23.20 -26.06
N CYS A 115 6.50 -23.54 -25.08
CA CYS A 115 5.40 -24.49 -25.27
C CYS A 115 4.00 -23.87 -25.26
N GLY A 116 3.87 -22.59 -24.89
CA GLY A 116 2.57 -21.93 -24.77
C GLY A 116 1.78 -22.27 -23.51
N HIS A 117 2.31 -23.09 -22.59
CA HIS A 117 1.68 -23.38 -21.30
C HIS A 117 1.33 -22.10 -20.53
N ILE A 118 0.13 -22.07 -19.93
CA ILE A 118 -0.40 -20.92 -19.20
C ILE A 118 -0.33 -21.15 -17.70
N LYS A 119 0.44 -20.32 -17.00
CA LYS A 119 0.49 -20.26 -15.54
C LYS A 119 -0.39 -19.12 -15.05
N THR A 120 -1.25 -19.39 -14.07
CA THR A 120 -2.05 -18.36 -13.39
C THR A 120 -1.41 -18.02 -12.04
N THR A 121 -1.33 -16.74 -11.71
CA THR A 121 -0.83 -16.27 -10.41
C THR A 121 -1.79 -15.26 -9.79
N ASP A 122 -1.95 -15.32 -8.48
CA ASP A 122 -2.70 -14.31 -7.74
C ASP A 122 -1.91 -13.01 -7.59
N ILE A 123 -2.62 -11.89 -7.67
CA ILE A 123 -2.12 -10.56 -7.33
C ILE A 123 -2.75 -10.18 -6.00
N ALA A 124 -1.94 -10.11 -4.96
CA ALA A 124 -2.39 -9.80 -3.60
C ALA A 124 -3.21 -8.49 -3.54
N LYS A 125 -4.29 -8.51 -2.75
CA LYS A 125 -5.17 -7.35 -2.53
C LYS A 125 -4.42 -6.21 -1.84
N ILE A 126 -4.85 -4.98 -2.10
CA ILE A 126 -4.33 -3.79 -1.41
C ILE A 126 -4.78 -3.85 0.06
N SER A 127 -3.83 -3.85 1.00
CA SER A 127 -4.14 -4.02 2.43
C SER A 127 -3.92 -2.74 3.24
N GLN A 128 -2.91 -1.95 2.88
CA GLN A 128 -2.49 -0.81 3.68
C GLN A 128 -2.14 0.39 2.81
N ILE A 129 -2.73 1.54 3.14
CA ILE A 129 -2.46 2.82 2.47
C ILE A 129 -2.15 3.86 3.55
N THR A 130 -0.91 4.32 3.60
CA THR A 130 -0.44 5.32 4.58
C THR A 130 0.02 6.59 3.88
N ILE A 131 -0.06 7.70 4.63
CA ILE A 131 0.54 8.97 4.24
C ILE A 131 1.50 9.40 5.35
N SER A 132 2.64 9.99 5.00
CA SER A 132 3.72 10.28 5.98
C SER A 132 3.34 11.25 7.09
N LYS A 133 2.34 12.11 6.85
CA LYS A 133 1.85 13.05 7.87
C LYS A 133 0.40 13.45 7.65
N THR A 134 -0.38 13.44 8.72
CA THR A 134 -1.82 13.76 8.71
C THR A 134 -2.13 15.19 9.17
N LYS A 135 -1.12 15.95 9.61
CA LYS A 135 -1.29 17.33 10.09
C LYS A 135 -0.09 18.23 9.77
N TYR A 136 -0.35 19.40 9.18
CA TYR A 136 0.64 20.41 8.80
C TYR A 136 0.28 21.78 9.37
N GLU A 137 1.29 22.57 9.72
CA GLU A 137 1.13 24.00 9.98
C GLU A 137 1.23 24.78 8.67
N HIS A 138 0.33 25.72 8.44
CA HIS A 138 0.27 26.47 7.19
C HIS A 138 1.55 27.29 6.94
N THR A 139 2.22 27.02 5.82
CA THR A 139 3.45 27.70 5.38
C THR A 139 3.20 28.65 4.21
N GLY A 140 2.02 28.60 3.58
CA GLY A 140 1.71 29.31 2.33
C GLY A 140 2.07 28.53 1.06
N LYS A 141 2.76 27.39 1.18
CA LYS A 141 3.06 26.47 0.09
C LYS A 141 2.11 25.27 0.11
N ALA A 142 2.00 24.56 -1.01
CA ALA A 142 1.25 23.30 -1.09
C ALA A 142 1.98 22.19 -0.32
N PHE A 143 1.23 21.33 0.35
CA PHE A 143 1.73 20.13 1.04
C PHE A 143 1.43 18.88 0.21
N LYS A 144 2.43 18.00 0.08
CA LYS A 144 2.34 16.73 -0.62
C LYS A 144 2.91 15.61 0.26
N PRO A 145 2.13 15.09 1.24
CA PRO A 145 2.59 13.94 2.01
C PRO A 145 2.92 12.77 1.07
N THR A 146 4.03 12.11 1.32
CA THR A 146 4.40 10.87 0.60
C THR A 146 3.37 9.79 0.91
N VAL A 147 3.05 8.98 -0.11
CA VAL A 147 2.08 7.88 -0.05
C VAL A 147 2.85 6.57 -0.07
N THR A 148 2.44 5.62 0.76
CA THR A 148 2.93 4.23 0.69
C THR A 148 1.74 3.31 0.64
N VAL A 149 1.74 2.41 -0.34
CA VAL A 149 0.71 1.38 -0.54
C VAL A 149 1.38 0.02 -0.39
N LYS A 150 0.77 -0.86 0.40
CA LYS A 150 1.19 -2.25 0.53
C LYS A 150 0.06 -3.22 0.20
N ASP A 151 0.42 -4.38 -0.33
CA ASP A 151 -0.50 -5.49 -0.53
C ASP A 151 -0.69 -6.33 0.75
N SER A 152 -1.55 -7.36 0.70
CA SER A 152 -1.83 -8.24 1.83
C SER A 152 -0.65 -9.12 2.25
N ASN A 153 0.38 -9.23 1.42
CA ASN A 153 1.62 -9.94 1.74
C ASN A 153 2.65 -8.99 2.38
N GLY A 154 2.32 -7.70 2.53
CA GLY A 154 3.19 -6.68 3.11
C GLY A 154 4.18 -6.06 2.10
N GLN A 155 4.11 -6.44 0.83
CA GLN A 155 4.98 -5.93 -0.22
C GLN A 155 4.54 -4.52 -0.61
N VAL A 156 5.53 -3.63 -0.82
CA VAL A 156 5.27 -2.27 -1.29
C VAL A 156 4.88 -2.32 -2.76
N ILE A 157 3.73 -1.74 -3.09
CA ILE A 157 3.23 -1.62 -4.46
C ILE A 157 3.96 -0.46 -5.15
N SER A 158 4.56 -0.74 -6.31
CA SER A 158 5.26 0.24 -7.15
C SER A 158 4.36 1.41 -7.54
N THR A 159 4.91 2.63 -7.54
CA THR A 159 4.23 3.86 -7.96
C THR A 159 3.76 3.82 -9.42
N GLN A 160 4.30 2.95 -10.26
CA GLN A 160 3.80 2.74 -11.62
C GLN A 160 2.36 2.18 -11.64
N ASN A 161 1.89 1.60 -10.54
CA ASN A 161 0.54 1.05 -10.42
C ASN A 161 -0.48 2.02 -9.81
N TYR A 162 -0.14 3.29 -9.58
CA TYR A 162 -1.13 4.28 -9.15
C TYR A 162 -0.69 5.71 -9.41
N ASP A 163 -1.66 6.59 -9.61
CA ASP A 163 -1.45 8.03 -9.65
C ASP A 163 -1.85 8.68 -8.32
N ILE A 164 -1.09 9.70 -7.92
CA ILE A 164 -1.39 10.48 -6.71
C ILE A 164 -1.82 11.89 -7.12
N ILE A 165 -3.04 12.24 -6.76
CA ILE A 165 -3.64 13.54 -7.06
C ILE A 165 -3.86 14.28 -5.74
N TYR A 166 -3.27 15.46 -5.62
CA TYR A 166 -3.44 16.32 -4.44
C TYR A 166 -4.41 17.46 -4.74
N SER A 167 -5.33 17.72 -3.83
CA SER A 167 -6.25 18.87 -3.89
C SER A 167 -6.45 19.52 -2.53
N SER A 168 -6.91 20.77 -2.51
CA SER A 168 -7.11 21.57 -1.29
C SER A 168 -5.88 21.59 -0.36
N ASN A 169 -4.68 21.47 -0.92
CA ASN A 169 -3.45 21.16 -0.18
C ASN A 169 -2.59 22.39 0.16
N LYS A 170 -3.11 23.61 -0.01
CA LYS A 170 -2.39 24.87 0.26
C LYS A 170 -3.00 25.67 1.41
N LYS A 171 -4.32 25.85 1.42
CA LYS A 171 -5.04 26.70 2.39
C LYS A 171 -5.34 25.92 3.68
N VAL A 172 -5.55 26.63 4.79
CA VAL A 172 -6.00 26.03 6.06
C VAL A 172 -7.35 25.33 5.85
N GLY A 173 -7.45 24.09 6.31
CA GLY A 173 -8.59 23.20 6.07
C GLY A 173 -8.16 21.75 5.96
N ASN A 174 -9.01 20.94 5.31
CA ASN A 174 -8.68 19.55 4.95
C ASN A 174 -8.07 19.54 3.55
N GLY A 175 -6.86 19.02 3.43
CA GLY A 175 -6.21 18.67 2.17
C GLY A 175 -6.46 17.21 1.84
N THR A 176 -6.50 16.90 0.55
CA THR A 176 -6.91 15.60 0.02
C THR A 176 -5.78 14.98 -0.79
N VAL A 177 -5.56 13.68 -0.57
CA VAL A 177 -4.69 12.81 -1.37
C VAL A 177 -5.57 11.73 -1.97
N LYS A 178 -5.80 11.80 -3.29
CA LYS A 178 -6.56 10.80 -4.04
C LYS A 178 -5.56 9.87 -4.73
N ILE A 179 -5.63 8.59 -4.41
CA ILE A 179 -4.83 7.52 -4.98
C ILE A 179 -5.71 6.81 -5.99
N VAL A 180 -5.35 6.87 -7.28
CA VAL A 180 -6.09 6.22 -8.37
C VAL A 180 -5.25 5.05 -8.86
N PHE A 181 -5.73 3.82 -8.62
CA PHE A 181 -5.00 2.61 -8.97
C PHE A 181 -5.09 2.31 -10.47
N LYS A 182 -4.01 1.79 -11.05
CA LYS A 182 -3.86 1.41 -12.45
C LYS A 182 -3.02 0.14 -12.60
N GLY A 183 -2.81 -0.30 -13.85
CA GLY A 183 -2.11 -1.54 -14.15
C GLY A 183 -2.84 -2.74 -13.55
N ASN A 184 -2.13 -3.47 -12.70
CA ASN A 184 -2.62 -4.68 -12.02
C ASN A 184 -3.68 -4.42 -10.94
N TYR A 185 -3.93 -3.15 -10.63
CA TYR A 185 -4.82 -2.72 -9.55
C TYR A 185 -5.91 -1.79 -10.07
N SER A 186 -7.02 -1.71 -9.34
CA SER A 186 -8.13 -0.80 -9.64
C SER A 186 -8.73 -0.15 -8.40
N GLY A 187 -9.62 0.82 -8.64
CA GLY A 187 -10.30 1.56 -7.60
C GLY A 187 -9.62 2.88 -7.26
N THR A 188 -10.20 3.58 -6.31
CA THR A 188 -9.76 4.90 -5.87
C THR A 188 -9.90 5.02 -4.38
N ILE A 189 -8.86 5.47 -3.70
CA ILE A 189 -8.87 5.72 -2.27
C ILE A 189 -8.51 7.18 -2.01
N THR A 190 -9.25 7.79 -1.09
CA THR A 190 -9.01 9.17 -0.67
C THR A 190 -8.54 9.20 0.78
N LYS A 191 -7.37 9.83 1.02
CA LYS A 191 -6.87 10.14 2.35
C LYS A 191 -6.92 11.64 2.59
N ILE A 192 -7.17 12.02 3.83
CA ILE A 192 -7.27 13.42 4.26
C ILE A 192 -6.12 13.73 5.20
N PHE A 193 -5.53 14.92 5.04
CA PHE A 193 -4.63 15.52 6.04
C PHE A 193 -5.12 16.93 6.38
N LYS A 194 -4.81 17.39 7.60
CA LYS A 194 -5.26 18.70 8.12
C LYS A 194 -4.16 19.74 7.96
N ILE A 195 -4.48 20.87 7.35
CA ILE A 195 -3.64 22.06 7.34
C ILE A 195 -4.22 23.02 8.38
N VAL A 196 -3.47 23.28 9.44
CA VAL A 196 -3.89 24.18 10.53
C VAL A 196 -3.17 25.52 10.46
N PRO A 197 -3.69 26.60 11.07
CA PRO A 197 -2.98 27.87 11.17
C PRO A 197 -1.56 27.71 11.73
N LYS A 198 -0.64 28.54 11.24
CA LYS A 198 0.74 28.62 11.74
C LYS A 198 0.76 28.87 13.24
N LYS A 199 1.70 28.24 13.96
CA LYS A 199 1.90 28.47 15.40
C LYS A 199 2.10 29.95 15.70
N VAL A 200 1.36 30.45 16.69
CA VAL A 200 1.46 31.85 17.12
C VAL A 200 2.72 32.04 17.97
N SER A 201 3.47 33.10 17.70
CA SER A 201 4.57 33.55 18.55
C SER A 201 4.04 34.56 19.58
N LEU A 202 3.76 34.08 20.80
CA LEU A 202 3.38 34.90 21.95
C LEU A 202 4.63 35.55 22.54
N THR A 203 4.87 36.81 22.21
CA THR A 203 6.13 37.50 22.49
C THR A 203 6.18 38.10 23.89
N LYS A 204 5.07 38.67 24.37
CA LYS A 204 5.02 39.42 25.63
C LYS A 204 3.81 39.03 26.49
N ALA A 205 4.02 39.02 27.81
CA ALA A 205 2.98 38.96 28.82
C ALA A 205 3.42 39.80 30.01
N THR A 206 2.83 40.98 30.18
CA THR A 206 3.27 41.99 31.15
C THR A 206 2.16 42.29 32.15
N ASN A 207 2.43 42.18 33.45
CA ASN A 207 1.50 42.65 34.48
C ASN A 207 1.48 44.18 34.48
N ILE A 208 0.29 44.75 34.26
CA ILE A 208 0.04 46.19 34.27
C ILE A 208 -0.94 46.53 35.40
N LYS A 209 -0.98 47.82 35.79
CA LYS A 209 -1.84 48.32 36.89
C LYS A 209 -3.30 47.85 36.76
N GLY A 210 -3.89 47.52 37.91
CA GLY A 210 -5.30 47.16 38.05
C GLY A 210 -5.58 45.67 37.86
N LYS A 211 -4.65 44.80 38.30
CA LYS A 211 -4.79 43.33 38.24
C LYS A 211 -5.02 42.83 36.81
N LYS A 212 -4.21 43.34 35.88
CA LYS A 212 -4.32 43.09 34.42
C LYS A 212 -3.01 42.54 33.86
N VAL A 213 -3.11 41.78 32.77
CA VAL A 213 -1.95 41.36 31.96
C VAL A 213 -2.17 41.78 30.51
N LYS A 214 -1.23 42.56 29.95
CA LYS A 214 -1.18 42.88 28.52
C LYS A 214 -0.37 41.81 27.80
N LEU A 215 -1.02 41.09 26.89
CA LEU A 215 -0.38 40.12 26.00
C LEU A 215 0.01 40.79 24.69
N GLY A 216 1.13 40.36 24.10
CA GLY A 216 1.59 40.78 22.78
C GLY A 216 2.10 39.59 21.97
N TRP A 217 1.84 39.57 20.66
CA TRP A 217 2.21 38.47 19.76
C TRP A 217 2.52 38.95 18.33
N LYS A 218 3.21 38.11 17.55
CA LYS A 218 3.40 38.33 16.11
C LYS A 218 2.12 37.99 15.35
N LYS A 219 1.73 38.84 14.38
CA LYS A 219 0.55 38.64 13.53
C LYS A 219 0.71 37.37 12.67
N VAL A 220 -0.34 36.56 12.57
CA VAL A 220 -0.42 35.42 11.65
C VAL A 220 -1.37 35.78 10.50
N SER A 221 -0.96 35.54 9.26
CA SER A 221 -1.76 35.82 8.07
C SER A 221 -2.78 34.70 7.78
N GLY A 222 -3.86 35.03 7.07
CA GLY A 222 -4.84 34.04 6.58
C GLY A 222 -5.83 33.48 7.61
N ILE A 223 -5.82 33.96 8.86
CA ILE A 223 -6.65 33.46 9.97
C ILE A 223 -7.94 34.27 10.18
N SER A 224 -8.90 33.72 10.92
CA SER A 224 -10.12 34.43 11.36
C SER A 224 -9.96 35.12 12.71
N GLY A 225 -9.08 34.61 13.57
CA GLY A 225 -8.80 35.22 14.86
C GLY A 225 -7.89 34.37 15.74
N TYR A 226 -7.77 34.79 16.99
CA TYR A 226 -6.99 34.09 18.01
C TYR A 226 -7.87 33.62 19.15
N GLU A 227 -7.48 32.51 19.76
CA GLU A 227 -7.99 32.03 21.04
C GLU A 227 -6.86 32.11 22.06
N ILE A 228 -7.15 32.74 23.19
CA ILE A 228 -6.22 32.93 24.30
C ILE A 228 -6.77 32.11 25.46
N GLN A 229 -5.94 31.22 26.00
CA GLN A 229 -6.26 30.42 27.16
C GLN A 229 -5.35 30.83 28.33
N TYR A 230 -5.96 31.02 29.50
CA TYR A 230 -5.24 31.45 30.70
C TYR A 230 -5.84 30.90 31.99
N GLY A 231 -4.99 30.67 32.98
CA GLY A 231 -5.41 30.13 34.27
C GLY A 231 -4.24 30.00 35.26
N THR A 232 -4.54 29.62 36.49
CA THR A 232 -3.54 29.43 37.54
C THR A 232 -2.89 28.04 37.50
N ASN A 233 -3.49 27.09 36.76
CA ASN A 233 -2.94 25.74 36.58
C ASN A 233 -1.99 25.71 35.36
N LYS A 234 -0.76 25.24 35.56
CA LYS A 234 0.31 25.18 34.52
C LYS A 234 -0.04 24.30 33.31
N SER A 235 -0.97 23.36 33.48
CA SER A 235 -1.48 22.44 32.46
C SER A 235 -2.79 22.91 31.84
N PHE A 236 -3.26 24.10 32.21
CA PHE A 236 -4.50 24.71 31.71
C PHE A 236 -5.78 23.89 31.97
N LYS A 237 -5.78 23.01 32.99
CA LYS A 237 -7.01 22.39 33.50
C LYS A 237 -7.97 23.50 33.97
N LYS A 238 -9.22 23.48 33.51
CA LYS A 238 -10.26 24.49 33.81
C LYS A 238 -9.82 25.94 33.51
N ALA A 239 -8.94 26.14 32.53
CA ALA A 239 -8.50 27.47 32.15
C ALA A 239 -9.61 28.27 31.46
N LYS A 240 -9.60 29.58 31.68
CA LYS A 240 -10.50 30.53 31.01
C LYS A 240 -10.03 30.75 29.58
N THR A 241 -10.99 31.04 28.69
CA THR A 241 -10.74 31.29 27.28
C THR A 241 -11.35 32.61 26.84
N THR A 242 -10.68 33.33 25.95
CA THR A 242 -11.22 34.51 25.27
C THR A 242 -10.66 34.60 23.85
N THR A 243 -11.30 35.37 22.96
CA THR A 243 -10.91 35.49 21.55
C THR A 243 -10.34 36.87 21.23
N ALA A 244 -9.53 36.98 20.18
CA ALA A 244 -9.10 38.27 19.63
C ALA A 244 -9.31 38.29 18.11
N LYS A 245 -9.61 39.47 17.55
CA LYS A 245 -9.72 39.67 16.10
C LYS A 245 -8.38 39.40 15.43
N SER A 246 -8.40 38.94 14.17
CA SER A 246 -7.18 38.61 13.39
C SER A 246 -6.24 39.81 13.18
N SER A 247 -6.78 41.03 13.17
CA SER A 247 -6.02 42.28 13.03
C SER A 247 -5.19 42.66 14.25
N LEU A 248 -5.55 42.15 15.43
CA LEU A 248 -4.90 42.55 16.69
C LEU A 248 -3.54 41.86 16.88
N LYS A 249 -2.60 42.62 17.48
CA LYS A 249 -1.28 42.15 17.92
C LYS A 249 -1.15 42.13 19.45
N THR A 250 -2.15 42.66 20.17
CA THR A 250 -2.18 42.73 21.63
C THR A 250 -3.59 42.52 22.17
N LYS A 251 -3.70 42.06 23.41
CA LYS A 251 -4.96 42.03 24.17
C LYS A 251 -4.68 42.07 25.67
N THR A 252 -5.48 42.84 26.39
CA THR A 252 -5.41 42.94 27.85
C THR A 252 -6.42 42.00 28.50
N ILE A 253 -5.93 41.10 29.34
CA ILE A 253 -6.73 40.25 30.22
C ILE A 253 -6.93 40.98 31.54
N LYS A 254 -8.19 41.15 31.96
CA LYS A 254 -8.60 41.94 33.13
C LYS A 254 -9.13 41.05 34.24
N LYS A 255 -9.38 41.64 35.42
CA LYS A 255 -10.02 41.00 36.58
C LYS A 255 -9.29 39.74 37.06
N LEU A 256 -7.95 39.80 37.13
CA LEU A 256 -7.13 38.72 37.65
C LEU A 256 -7.01 38.81 39.18
N LYS A 257 -6.75 37.67 39.83
CA LYS A 257 -6.57 37.63 41.30
C LYS A 257 -5.16 38.11 41.68
N ASN A 258 -5.07 39.01 42.65
CA ASN A 258 -3.79 39.53 43.16
C ASN A 258 -2.96 38.42 43.81
N LYS A 259 -1.63 38.56 43.80
CA LYS A 259 -0.63 37.61 44.35
C LYS A 259 -0.68 36.19 43.77
N LYS A 260 -1.52 35.93 42.75
CA LYS A 260 -1.60 34.62 42.07
C LYS A 260 -0.73 34.60 40.81
N LYS A 261 -0.16 33.43 40.52
CA LYS A 261 0.59 33.14 39.29
C LYS A 261 -0.36 32.65 38.21
N TYR A 262 -0.31 33.25 37.03
CA TYR A 262 -1.11 32.87 35.86
C TYR A 262 -0.21 32.40 34.72
N TYR A 263 -0.71 31.42 33.98
CA TYR A 263 -0.14 30.91 32.74
C TYR A 263 -1.02 31.33 31.59
N PHE A 264 -0.41 31.69 30.46
CA PHE A 264 -1.05 32.16 29.25
C PHE A 264 -0.51 31.38 28.05
N ARG A 265 -1.38 30.93 27.17
CA ARG A 265 -1.02 30.43 25.84
C ARG A 265 -2.07 30.88 24.85
N MET A 266 -1.72 30.90 23.57
CA MET A 266 -2.67 31.27 22.54
C MET A 266 -2.48 30.47 21.28
N ARG A 267 -3.53 30.37 20.47
CA ARG A 267 -3.49 29.74 19.15
C ARG A 267 -4.31 30.56 18.16
N ALA A 268 -3.91 30.52 16.90
CA ALA A 268 -4.73 31.07 15.84
C ALA A 268 -5.81 30.07 15.42
N TYR A 269 -6.93 30.58 14.89
CA TYR A 269 -7.96 29.76 14.27
C TYR A 269 -8.42 30.38 12.95
N LYS A 270 -8.88 29.53 12.03
CA LYS A 270 -9.54 29.92 10.78
C LYS A 270 -10.93 29.32 10.75
N LYS A 271 -11.94 30.09 10.36
CA LYS A 271 -13.26 29.55 10.03
C LYS A 271 -13.21 29.00 8.59
N VAL A 272 -13.54 27.72 8.44
CA VAL A 272 -13.71 27.01 7.16
C VAL A 272 -15.12 26.45 7.17
N SER A 273 -15.98 26.90 6.26
CA SER A 273 -17.41 26.53 6.22
C SER A 273 -18.10 26.68 7.58
N GLY A 274 -17.89 27.81 8.26
CA GLY A 274 -18.45 28.09 9.59
C GLY A 274 -17.70 27.47 10.79
N THR A 275 -16.99 26.35 10.59
CA THR A 275 -16.28 25.64 11.66
C THR A 275 -14.87 26.19 11.92
N LYS A 276 -14.46 26.30 13.19
CA LYS A 276 -13.11 26.76 13.56
C LYS A 276 -12.08 25.63 13.47
N VAL A 277 -11.12 25.79 12.57
CA VAL A 277 -9.88 24.99 12.52
C VAL A 277 -8.81 25.68 13.35
N TYR A 278 -8.41 25.03 14.46
CA TYR A 278 -7.44 25.58 15.39
C TYR A 278 -6.00 25.16 15.05
N GLY A 279 -5.09 26.12 15.16
CA GLY A 279 -3.66 25.88 15.15
C GLY A 279 -3.17 25.23 16.43
N VAL A 280 -1.87 24.96 16.48
CA VAL A 280 -1.20 24.53 17.71
C VAL A 280 -1.08 25.72 18.68
N TYR A 281 -1.08 25.41 19.99
CA TYR A 281 -0.82 26.43 21.00
C TYR A 281 0.62 26.95 20.92
N SER A 282 0.77 28.25 21.18
CA SER A 282 2.06 28.88 21.45
C SER A 282 2.72 28.25 22.66
N SER A 283 4.03 28.48 22.80
CA SER A 283 4.69 28.30 24.09
C SER A 283 3.97 29.14 25.15
N LYS A 284 3.89 28.61 26.38
CA LYS A 284 3.22 29.31 27.48
C LYS A 284 4.09 30.44 28.03
N LYS A 285 3.46 31.53 28.45
CA LYS A 285 4.06 32.61 29.25
C LYS A 285 3.46 32.58 30.65
N THR A 286 4.22 33.03 31.63
CA THR A 286 3.83 33.01 33.04
C THR A 286 4.01 34.38 33.65
N VAL A 287 3.05 34.83 34.45
CA VAL A 287 3.09 36.14 35.12
C VAL A 287 2.51 36.02 36.53
N LYS A 288 3.21 36.52 37.55
CA LYS A 288 2.67 36.73 38.90
C LYS A 288 2.00 38.10 38.96
N ILE A 289 0.76 38.16 39.45
CA ILE A 289 0.02 39.43 39.54
C ILE A 289 0.40 40.14 40.83
N THR A 290 0.98 41.33 40.71
CA THR A 290 1.41 42.17 41.84
C THR A 290 0.97 43.63 41.71
N LYS A 291 0.52 44.05 40.53
CA LYS A 291 0.04 45.41 40.20
C LYS A 291 -1.34 45.36 39.54
#